data_AF-A0A438NI09-F1
#
_entry.id   AF-A0A438NI09-F1
#
_cell.length_a   1.000
_cell.length_b   1.000
_cell.length_c   1.000
_cell.angle_alpha   90.00
_cell.angle_beta   90.00
_cell.angle_gamma   90.00
#
_symmetry.space_group_name_H-M   'P 1'
#
loop_
_entity.id
_entity.type
_entity.pdbx_description
1 polymer ?
#
loop_
_entity_poly.entity_id
_entity_poly.type
_entity_poly.pdbx_seq_one_letter_code
_entity_poly.pdbx_strand_id
1 'polypeptide(L)'
;MARSLDKVHKKISKKRGGKTNSLHENSRDAQRLRTASAREDKLSRMMDAAAKSNQVYVDRVEWFKSALQGSSGPLTEEELRLLTQSFIDREDAELEEARQQRRPGRPKLKAEEQIMQRKDTEEREFKAGFWVPELRDEESRMKVERWSGDWAGLNTLAFVRIRLLNLSHNMLALRSLVRALPKSSLRQSAAGSLRSNTRAGIQRAAWQSKWQSSYSAFSTSAIKRESAGQFDQELSAKIAQEHSLELESHDDSKDESVNEYLKSSPFTVTEKPGSHEIVLTREFGNEHIKVELSISDINNMSEEEFDQSDEDDAFDDEPEYEQEKRTINQSKGGKIDVMPEDSIAPADREGDLDGMDYSSGPSYPIRILVTITKPGNKAIQVAAVVVDGTIDIENLTIYEKASLVDAEGNKEAREAQSLYEGPPIRNLDPELQMHLERYLEERGINAELAVFLPDYVDQKEQKEYVSWLDNLRKFIDA
;
A
#
# COMPACT_ATOMS: atom_id res chain seq x y z
N MET A 1 13.52 25.32 -0.81
CA MET A 1 13.03 24.35 -1.80
C MET A 1 11.98 25.06 -2.66
N ALA A 2 11.73 24.78 -3.93
CA ALA A 2 12.58 24.13 -4.94
C ALA A 2 13.37 25.20 -5.73
N ARG A 3 14.36 24.78 -6.55
CA ARG A 3 15.16 25.70 -7.41
C ARG A 3 15.57 25.04 -8.74
N SER A 4 14.82 24.02 -9.20
CA SER A 4 15.22 23.21 -10.37
C SER A 4 14.94 23.96 -11.65
N LEU A 5 13.66 24.30 -11.88
CA LEU A 5 13.17 25.08 -13.01
C LEU A 5 13.89 26.43 -13.04
N ASP A 6 13.96 27.10 -11.90
CA ASP A 6 14.56 28.42 -11.73
C ASP A 6 16.05 28.45 -12.15
N LYS A 7 16.83 27.41 -11.81
CA LYS A 7 18.23 27.24 -12.29
C LYS A 7 18.28 26.97 -13.80
N VAL A 8 17.40 26.14 -14.34
CA VAL A 8 17.35 25.80 -15.77
C VAL A 8 16.93 27.00 -16.62
N HIS A 9 15.93 27.77 -16.18
CA HIS A 9 15.47 29.01 -16.79
C HIS A 9 16.57 30.07 -16.79
N LYS A 10 17.26 30.29 -15.66
CA LYS A 10 18.44 31.18 -15.59
C LYS A 10 19.57 30.74 -16.53
N LYS A 11 19.89 29.44 -16.61
CA LYS A 11 20.91 28.91 -17.55
C LYS A 11 20.53 29.16 -19.02
N ILE A 12 19.27 28.92 -19.40
CA ILE A 12 18.78 29.13 -20.78
C ILE A 12 18.69 30.63 -21.12
N SER A 13 18.24 31.45 -20.17
CA SER A 13 18.22 32.91 -20.29
C SER A 13 19.63 33.48 -20.52
N LYS A 14 20.63 33.07 -19.72
CA LYS A 14 22.04 33.47 -19.88
C LYS A 14 22.61 33.06 -21.25
N LYS A 15 22.31 31.82 -21.69
CA LYS A 15 22.72 31.29 -23.01
C LYS A 15 22.10 32.05 -24.20
N ARG A 16 20.92 32.65 -24.03
CA ARG A 16 20.13 33.30 -25.10
C ARG A 16 19.99 34.82 -24.94
N GLY A 17 20.86 35.45 -24.13
CA GLY A 17 20.88 36.91 -23.95
C GLY A 17 19.55 37.47 -23.41
N GLY A 18 18.94 36.78 -22.44
CA GLY A 18 17.68 37.19 -21.79
C GLY A 18 16.39 36.77 -22.52
N LYS A 19 16.47 36.19 -23.73
CA LYS A 19 15.28 35.87 -24.54
C LYS A 19 14.86 34.40 -24.37
N THR A 20 14.06 34.12 -23.33
CA THR A 20 13.48 32.80 -23.05
C THR A 20 12.18 32.51 -23.81
N ASN A 21 11.45 33.54 -24.27
CA ASN A 21 10.12 33.36 -24.88
C ASN A 21 10.15 32.97 -26.38
N SER A 22 11.34 32.75 -26.95
CA SER A 22 11.52 32.36 -28.37
C SER A 22 12.24 31.01 -28.48
N LEU A 23 11.71 30.00 -27.80
CA LEU A 23 12.15 28.61 -27.92
C LEU A 23 11.21 27.88 -28.89
N HIS A 24 11.79 27.23 -29.90
CA HIS A 24 11.05 26.25 -30.72
C HIS A 24 10.65 25.07 -29.85
N GLU A 25 9.45 24.54 -30.05
CA GLU A 25 8.83 23.53 -29.19
C GLU A 25 9.73 22.30 -28.96
N ASN A 26 10.27 21.74 -30.03
CA ASN A 26 11.14 20.56 -30.00
C ASN A 26 12.64 20.91 -29.80
N SER A 27 12.96 22.10 -29.27
CA SER A 27 14.34 22.48 -28.96
C SER A 27 14.86 21.72 -27.74
N ARG A 28 16.14 21.32 -27.73
CA ARG A 28 16.80 20.75 -26.55
C ARG A 28 16.68 21.64 -25.30
N ASP A 29 16.65 22.97 -25.49
CA ASP A 29 16.43 23.91 -24.38
C ASP A 29 14.96 23.91 -23.90
N ALA A 30 13.99 23.64 -24.78
CA ALA A 30 12.56 23.60 -24.46
C ALA A 30 12.17 22.30 -23.74
N GLN A 31 12.70 21.17 -24.22
CA GLN A 31 12.56 19.88 -23.55
C GLN A 31 13.15 19.93 -22.13
N ARG A 32 14.32 20.56 -21.95
CA ARG A 32 14.92 20.79 -20.61
C ARG A 32 14.03 21.61 -19.68
N LEU A 33 13.34 22.63 -20.18
CA LEU A 33 12.36 23.40 -19.38
C LEU A 33 11.13 22.56 -19.03
N ARG A 34 10.58 21.81 -19.99
CA ARG A 34 9.43 20.91 -19.77
C ARG A 34 9.75 19.87 -18.68
N THR A 35 10.89 19.19 -18.77
CA THR A 35 11.33 18.22 -17.75
C THR A 35 11.60 18.87 -16.39
N ALA A 36 12.13 20.10 -16.36
CA ALA A 36 12.35 20.82 -15.11
C ALA A 36 11.03 21.28 -14.45
N SER A 37 10.04 21.71 -15.25
CA SER A 37 8.68 22.00 -14.79
C SER A 37 8.03 20.75 -14.23
N ALA A 38 7.91 19.67 -15.02
CA ALA A 38 7.25 18.44 -14.59
C ALA A 38 7.82 17.84 -13.29
N ARG A 39 9.13 18.03 -13.02
CA ARG A 39 9.76 17.66 -11.74
C ARG A 39 9.35 18.58 -10.59
N GLU A 40 9.28 19.88 -10.83
CA GLU A 40 8.83 20.86 -9.81
C GLU A 40 7.33 20.73 -9.54
N ASP A 41 6.52 20.46 -10.57
CA ASP A 41 5.10 20.15 -10.51
C ASP A 41 4.82 18.81 -9.78
N LYS A 42 5.68 17.78 -9.95
CA LYS A 42 5.60 16.54 -9.15
C LYS A 42 5.94 16.82 -7.68
N LEU A 43 7.00 17.58 -7.43
CA LEU A 43 7.41 17.93 -6.06
C LEU A 43 6.39 18.80 -5.34
N SER A 44 5.73 19.75 -6.00
CA SER A 44 4.66 20.53 -5.38
C SER A 44 3.48 19.64 -5.03
N ARG A 45 3.02 18.79 -5.95
CA ARG A 45 1.93 17.81 -5.67
C ARG A 45 2.22 16.91 -4.48
N MET A 46 3.45 16.38 -4.37
CA MET A 46 3.84 15.55 -3.22
C MET A 46 3.87 16.34 -1.91
N MET A 47 4.32 17.60 -1.94
CA MET A 47 4.33 18.48 -0.76
C MET A 47 2.91 18.92 -0.37
N ASP A 48 2.04 19.17 -1.34
CA ASP A 48 0.63 19.53 -1.13
C ASP A 48 -0.16 18.33 -0.59
N ALA A 49 0.07 17.12 -1.11
CA ALA A 49 -0.50 15.87 -0.59
C ALA A 49 -0.04 15.61 0.86
N ALA A 50 1.26 15.73 1.13
CA ALA A 50 1.78 15.63 2.49
C ALA A 50 1.25 16.75 3.42
N ALA A 51 0.97 17.95 2.91
CA ALA A 51 0.33 19.00 3.70
C ALA A 51 -1.13 18.65 4.04
N LYS A 52 -1.90 18.11 3.07
CA LYS A 52 -3.27 17.64 3.27
C LYS A 52 -3.36 16.51 4.30
N SER A 53 -2.55 15.45 4.18
CA SER A 53 -2.61 14.30 5.10
C SER A 53 -2.23 14.71 6.53
N ASN A 54 -1.28 15.62 6.68
CA ASN A 54 -0.91 16.19 7.98
C ASN A 54 -1.96 17.15 8.56
N GLN A 55 -2.79 17.78 7.71
CA GLN A 55 -3.84 18.72 8.14
C GLN A 55 -4.87 18.07 9.07
N VAL A 56 -5.15 16.77 8.92
CA VAL A 56 -6.07 16.00 9.78
C VAL A 56 -5.73 16.15 11.28
N TYR A 57 -4.45 16.21 11.64
CA TYR A 57 -4.03 16.41 13.03
C TYR A 57 -4.11 17.88 13.47
N VAL A 58 -3.88 18.82 12.56
CA VAL A 58 -4.06 20.27 12.80
C VAL A 58 -5.52 20.54 13.14
N ASP A 59 -6.43 20.08 12.28
CA ASP A 59 -7.89 20.22 12.44
C ASP A 59 -8.39 19.54 13.71
N ARG A 60 -7.85 18.34 14.03
CA ARG A 60 -8.12 17.64 15.30
C ARG A 60 -7.75 18.52 16.50
N VAL A 61 -6.52 19.02 16.58
CA VAL A 61 -6.08 19.85 17.72
C VAL A 61 -6.82 21.18 17.77
N GLU A 62 -7.15 21.79 16.62
CA GLU A 62 -7.94 23.03 16.55
C GLU A 62 -9.38 22.83 17.04
N TRP A 63 -10.00 21.69 16.69
CA TRP A 63 -11.31 21.33 17.22
C TRP A 63 -11.26 21.13 18.75
N PHE A 64 -10.28 20.39 19.27
CA PHE A 64 -10.14 20.18 20.72
C PHE A 64 -9.91 21.51 21.46
N LYS A 65 -9.05 22.39 20.91
CA LYS A 65 -8.84 23.76 21.41
C LYS A 65 -10.13 24.59 21.40
N SER A 66 -10.96 24.44 20.38
CA SER A 66 -12.25 25.13 20.26
C SER A 66 -13.28 24.61 21.27
N ALA A 67 -13.34 23.30 21.46
CA ALA A 67 -14.23 22.66 22.44
C ALA A 67 -13.84 22.95 23.90
N LEU A 68 -12.59 23.32 24.17
CA LEU A 68 -12.14 23.78 25.49
C LEU A 68 -12.61 25.20 25.84
N GLN A 69 -13.06 26.02 24.88
CA GLN A 69 -13.42 27.42 25.11
C GLN A 69 -14.52 27.57 26.18
N GLY A 70 -14.21 28.28 27.27
CA GLY A 70 -15.14 28.50 28.38
C GLY A 70 -15.10 27.42 29.49
N SER A 71 -14.38 26.33 29.30
CA SER A 71 -13.97 25.42 30.38
C SER A 71 -12.68 25.92 31.07
N SER A 72 -12.33 25.38 32.23
CA SER A 72 -11.05 25.64 32.91
C SER A 72 -10.57 24.45 33.74
N GLY A 73 -9.26 24.35 33.96
CA GLY A 73 -8.63 23.26 34.70
C GLY A 73 -8.34 22.01 33.85
N PRO A 74 -7.60 21.03 34.41
CA PRO A 74 -7.34 19.76 33.74
C PRO A 74 -8.62 18.93 33.56
N LEU A 75 -8.71 18.20 32.44
CA LEU A 75 -9.79 17.22 32.23
C LEU A 75 -9.50 15.91 32.95
N THR A 76 -10.52 15.25 33.47
CA THR A 76 -10.41 13.84 33.85
C THR A 76 -10.33 12.95 32.61
N GLU A 77 -9.88 11.70 32.79
CA GLU A 77 -9.83 10.75 31.67
C GLU A 77 -11.23 10.46 31.09
N GLU A 78 -12.27 10.42 31.93
CA GLU A 78 -13.67 10.24 31.50
C GLU A 78 -14.17 11.41 30.66
N GLU A 79 -13.90 12.65 31.07
CA GLU A 79 -14.27 13.85 30.30
C GLU A 79 -13.50 13.91 28.97
N LEU A 80 -12.22 13.54 28.96
CA LEU A 80 -11.42 13.51 27.72
C LEU A 80 -11.88 12.42 26.75
N ARG A 81 -12.40 11.29 27.26
CA ARG A 81 -13.08 10.25 26.45
C ARG A 81 -14.41 10.75 25.87
N LEU A 82 -15.23 11.44 26.65
CA LEU A 82 -16.47 12.05 26.18
C LEU A 82 -16.21 13.12 25.12
N LEU A 83 -15.18 13.95 25.33
CA LEU A 83 -14.75 14.97 24.39
C LEU A 83 -14.28 14.35 23.06
N THR A 84 -13.52 13.25 23.13
CA THR A 84 -13.12 12.45 21.96
C THR A 84 -14.33 11.88 21.22
N GLN A 85 -15.31 11.32 21.93
CA GLN A 85 -16.54 10.83 21.29
C GLN A 85 -17.30 11.97 20.57
N SER A 86 -17.38 13.16 21.17
CA SER A 86 -18.02 14.32 20.52
C SER A 86 -17.22 14.91 19.36
N PHE A 87 -15.91 14.62 19.23
CA PHE A 87 -15.16 14.89 17.99
C PHE A 87 -15.67 13.96 16.87
N ILE A 88 -15.76 12.66 17.15
CA ILE A 88 -16.16 11.63 16.18
C ILE A 88 -17.62 11.82 15.71
N ASP A 89 -18.51 12.20 16.62
CA ASP A 89 -19.93 12.44 16.34
C ASP A 89 -20.24 13.85 15.78
N ARG A 90 -19.22 14.70 15.52
CA ARG A 90 -19.41 16.12 15.15
C ARG A 90 -20.23 16.34 13.88
N GLU A 91 -20.13 15.44 12.91
CA GLU A 91 -20.78 15.51 11.59
C GLU A 91 -22.12 14.71 11.55
N ASP A 92 -22.56 14.10 12.67
CA ASP A 92 -23.78 13.27 12.70
C ASP A 92 -25.05 14.02 12.33
N ALA A 93 -25.16 15.30 12.73
CA ALA A 93 -26.30 16.13 12.39
C ALA A 93 -26.40 16.36 10.87
N GLU A 94 -25.28 16.64 10.21
CA GLU A 94 -25.20 16.82 8.76
C GLU A 94 -25.48 15.51 8.02
N LEU A 95 -24.99 14.38 8.55
CA LEU A 95 -25.26 13.04 8.03
C LEU A 95 -26.75 12.67 8.15
N GLU A 96 -27.42 13.01 9.26
CA GLU A 96 -28.86 12.83 9.42
C GLU A 96 -29.66 13.74 8.48
N GLU A 97 -29.28 15.01 8.30
CA GLU A 97 -29.94 15.93 7.36
C GLU A 97 -29.80 15.45 5.91
N ALA A 98 -28.59 15.04 5.48
CA ALA A 98 -28.35 14.47 4.15
C ALA A 98 -29.23 13.22 3.91
N ARG A 99 -29.33 12.33 4.90
CA ARG A 99 -30.19 11.14 4.86
C ARG A 99 -31.68 11.47 4.80
N GLN A 100 -32.13 12.50 5.50
CA GLN A 100 -33.53 12.94 5.50
C GLN A 100 -33.93 13.63 4.17
N GLN A 101 -33.02 14.39 3.57
CA GLN A 101 -33.23 15.02 2.26
C GLN A 101 -33.22 14.00 1.11
N ARG A 102 -32.56 12.85 1.29
CA ARG A 102 -32.48 11.78 0.30
C ARG A 102 -33.79 11.00 0.18
N ARG A 103 -34.35 10.96 -1.04
CA ARG A 103 -35.54 10.14 -1.35
C ARG A 103 -35.20 8.63 -1.27
N PRO A 104 -36.12 7.77 -0.78
CA PRO A 104 -35.89 6.33 -0.71
C PRO A 104 -35.47 5.74 -2.06
N GLY A 105 -34.41 4.92 -2.06
CA GLY A 105 -33.91 4.22 -3.25
C GLY A 105 -32.88 4.99 -4.10
N ARG A 106 -32.55 6.25 -3.80
CA ARG A 106 -31.41 6.94 -4.44
C ARG A 106 -30.07 6.47 -3.81
N PRO A 107 -28.99 6.30 -4.59
CA PRO A 107 -27.62 6.19 -4.06
C PRO A 107 -27.27 7.34 -3.10
N LYS A 108 -26.27 7.13 -2.25
CA LYS A 108 -25.70 8.17 -1.38
C LYS A 108 -25.10 9.30 -2.21
N LEU A 109 -24.95 10.47 -1.60
CA LEU A 109 -24.19 11.58 -2.16
C LEU A 109 -22.71 11.46 -1.76
N LYS A 110 -21.78 11.95 -2.59
CA LYS A 110 -20.32 11.94 -2.30
C LYS A 110 -20.00 12.47 -0.90
N ALA A 111 -20.66 13.56 -0.47
CA ALA A 111 -20.56 14.09 0.88
C ALA A 111 -21.15 13.17 1.99
N GLU A 112 -22.27 12.46 1.74
CA GLU A 112 -22.84 11.48 2.70
C GLU A 112 -21.88 10.28 2.87
N GLU A 113 -21.15 9.93 1.81
CA GLU A 113 -20.16 8.86 1.78
C GLU A 113 -18.86 9.26 2.50
N GLN A 114 -18.29 10.42 2.18
CA GLN A 114 -17.09 10.97 2.82
C GLN A 114 -17.27 11.15 4.34
N ILE A 115 -18.38 11.75 4.79
CA ILE A 115 -18.68 11.89 6.24
C ILE A 115 -18.75 10.51 6.92
N MET A 116 -19.36 9.52 6.25
CA MET A 116 -19.50 8.17 6.79
C MET A 116 -18.15 7.41 6.83
N GLN A 117 -17.32 7.55 5.80
CA GLN A 117 -15.97 6.96 5.75
C GLN A 117 -15.07 7.57 6.83
N ARG A 118 -15.06 8.91 6.94
CA ARG A 118 -14.31 9.61 7.99
C ARG A 118 -14.73 9.17 9.39
N LYS A 119 -16.04 9.12 9.66
CA LYS A 119 -16.54 8.66 10.97
C LYS A 119 -16.15 7.22 11.27
N ASP A 120 -16.26 6.30 10.30
CA ASP A 120 -15.85 4.90 10.50
C ASP A 120 -14.34 4.75 10.77
N THR A 121 -13.51 5.50 10.05
CA THR A 121 -12.05 5.55 10.28
C THR A 121 -11.72 6.08 11.67
N GLU A 122 -12.34 7.18 12.09
CA GLU A 122 -12.13 7.74 13.44
C GLU A 122 -12.66 6.82 14.56
N GLU A 123 -13.79 6.15 14.34
CA GLU A 123 -14.31 5.11 15.25
C GLU A 123 -13.36 3.90 15.36
N ARG A 124 -12.76 3.46 14.23
CA ARG A 124 -11.74 2.39 14.22
C ARG A 124 -10.50 2.83 14.99
N GLU A 125 -10.01 4.04 14.76
CA GLU A 125 -8.89 4.61 15.52
C GLU A 125 -9.23 4.69 17.02
N PHE A 126 -10.45 5.08 17.42
CA PHE A 126 -10.83 5.15 18.84
C PHE A 126 -10.95 3.79 19.52
N LYS A 127 -11.33 2.74 18.78
CA LYS A 127 -11.30 1.35 19.29
C LYS A 127 -9.86 0.86 19.52
N ALA A 128 -8.92 1.20 18.64
CA ALA A 128 -7.50 0.85 18.78
C ALA A 128 -6.72 1.73 19.80
N GLY A 129 -7.08 3.02 19.87
CA GLY A 129 -6.50 4.07 20.69
C GLY A 129 -6.37 5.37 19.89
N PHE A 130 -7.31 6.29 20.05
CA PHE A 130 -7.32 7.59 19.37
C PHE A 130 -6.16 8.47 19.85
N TRP A 131 -5.44 9.11 18.94
CA TRP A 131 -4.35 10.02 19.28
C TRP A 131 -4.89 11.44 19.49
N VAL A 132 -4.80 11.93 20.72
CA VAL A 132 -5.34 13.25 21.12
C VAL A 132 -4.29 14.07 21.87
N PRO A 133 -4.39 15.42 21.85
CA PRO A 133 -3.58 16.25 22.74
C PRO A 133 -3.82 15.87 24.21
N GLU A 134 -2.76 15.94 25.02
CA GLU A 134 -2.84 15.71 26.46
C GLU A 134 -3.48 16.92 27.17
N LEU A 135 -4.62 16.68 27.81
CA LEU A 135 -5.46 17.70 28.45
C LEU A 135 -5.72 17.40 29.94
N ARG A 136 -5.16 16.31 30.48
CA ARG A 136 -5.27 15.93 31.89
C ARG A 136 -4.26 16.64 32.79
N ASP A 137 -3.24 17.25 32.19
CA ASP A 137 -2.28 18.12 32.86
C ASP A 137 -2.55 19.58 32.52
N GLU A 138 -2.58 20.45 33.53
CA GLU A 138 -2.80 21.89 33.38
C GLU A 138 -1.75 22.54 32.45
N GLU A 139 -0.48 22.11 32.53
CA GLU A 139 0.59 22.63 31.66
C GLU A 139 0.39 22.23 30.18
N SER A 140 -0.03 20.98 29.92
CA SER A 140 -0.26 20.46 28.58
C SER A 140 -1.49 21.11 27.94
N ARG A 141 -2.59 21.22 28.70
CA ARG A 141 -3.78 22.00 28.30
C ARG A 141 -3.43 23.45 27.94
N MET A 142 -2.63 24.11 28.78
CA MET A 142 -2.15 25.48 28.55
C MET A 142 -1.29 25.66 27.30
N LYS A 143 -0.64 24.60 26.78
CA LYS A 143 0.10 24.65 25.51
C LYS A 143 -0.86 24.53 24.33
N VAL A 144 -1.84 23.64 24.41
CA VAL A 144 -2.89 23.46 23.38
C VAL A 144 -3.72 24.74 23.21
N GLU A 145 -4.11 25.40 24.30
CA GLU A 145 -4.85 26.67 24.25
C GLU A 145 -4.03 27.82 23.61
N ARG A 146 -2.69 27.79 23.75
CA ARG A 146 -1.78 28.81 23.20
C ARG A 146 -1.22 28.49 21.82
N TRP A 147 -1.37 27.26 21.34
CA TRP A 147 -0.86 26.83 20.04
C TRP A 147 -1.48 27.64 18.89
N SER A 148 -0.67 27.94 17.88
CA SER A 148 -0.95 28.93 16.83
C SER A 148 -1.82 28.45 15.67
N GLY A 149 -2.19 27.16 15.62
CA GLY A 149 -2.94 26.58 14.51
C GLY A 149 -2.07 26.07 13.35
N ASP A 150 -0.75 25.95 13.56
CA ASP A 150 0.20 25.51 12.54
C ASP A 150 0.80 24.12 12.83
N TRP A 151 1.04 23.35 11.76
CA TRP A 151 1.63 22.01 11.82
C TRP A 151 2.95 21.95 12.60
N ALA A 152 3.87 22.91 12.40
CA ALA A 152 5.18 22.90 13.05
C ALA A 152 5.07 23.04 14.58
N GLY A 153 4.08 23.81 15.05
CA GLY A 153 3.75 23.97 16.47
C GLY A 153 3.25 22.71 17.16
N LEU A 154 2.73 21.70 16.45
CA LEU A 154 2.23 20.45 17.07
C LEU A 154 3.34 19.70 17.82
N ASN A 155 4.59 19.77 17.35
CA ASN A 155 5.76 19.17 18.03
C ASN A 155 6.03 19.73 19.44
N THR A 156 5.39 20.84 19.82
CA THR A 156 5.51 21.44 21.16
C THR A 156 4.44 20.92 22.15
N LEU A 157 3.47 20.15 21.66
CA LEU A 157 2.36 19.59 22.41
C LEU A 157 2.64 18.16 22.85
N ALA A 158 2.11 17.77 24.00
CA ALA A 158 2.08 16.37 24.44
C ALA A 158 0.82 15.69 23.89
N PHE A 159 0.91 14.40 23.57
CA PHE A 159 -0.21 13.61 23.05
C PHE A 159 -0.34 12.28 23.80
N VAL A 160 -1.57 11.79 23.87
CA VAL A 160 -1.96 10.55 24.57
C VAL A 160 -2.83 9.69 23.66
N ARG A 161 -2.72 8.36 23.79
CA ARG A 161 -3.59 7.39 23.11
C ARG A 161 -4.75 7.00 24.04
N ILE A 162 -5.99 7.28 23.64
CA ILE A 162 -7.19 6.96 24.42
C ILE A 162 -8.06 5.95 23.66
N ARG A 163 -8.32 4.81 24.29
CA ARG A 163 -9.18 3.76 23.73
C ARG A 163 -10.62 3.93 24.20
N LEU A 164 -11.60 3.52 23.41
CA LEU A 164 -12.94 3.22 23.95
C LEU A 164 -12.80 2.14 25.03
N LEU A 165 -13.18 2.44 26.29
CA LEU A 165 -13.31 1.40 27.30
C LEU A 165 -14.62 0.65 27.04
N ASN A 166 -14.56 -0.68 27.10
CA ASN A 166 -15.74 -1.53 27.13
C ASN A 166 -16.46 -1.36 28.48
N LEU A 167 -17.12 -0.21 28.69
CA LEU A 167 -18.11 -0.08 29.76
C LEU A 167 -19.21 -1.10 29.49
N SER A 168 -19.43 -1.98 30.46
CA SER A 168 -20.40 -3.06 30.38
C SER A 168 -21.80 -2.54 30.06
N HIS A 169 -22.25 -2.76 28.82
CA HIS A 169 -23.66 -2.83 28.38
C HIS A 169 -24.69 -2.10 29.27
N ASN A 170 -24.70 -0.75 29.30
CA ASN A 170 -25.84 -0.02 29.90
C ASN A 170 -26.00 1.48 29.59
N MET A 171 -25.27 2.08 28.63
CA MET A 171 -25.35 3.53 28.33
C MET A 171 -25.63 3.86 26.84
N LEU A 172 -26.41 3.01 26.15
CA LEU A 172 -27.00 3.31 24.83
C LEU A 172 -28.53 3.25 24.88
N ALA A 173 -29.14 3.95 25.85
CA ALA A 173 -30.57 3.85 26.14
C ALA A 173 -31.25 5.18 26.52
N LEU A 174 -30.93 6.29 25.84
CA LEU A 174 -31.69 7.54 25.94
C LEU A 174 -31.84 8.26 24.59
N ARG A 175 -32.83 7.81 23.77
CA ARG A 175 -33.67 8.63 22.86
C ARG A 175 -34.64 7.76 22.05
N SER A 176 -35.85 7.53 22.60
CA SER A 176 -37.12 7.51 21.85
C SER A 176 -38.30 7.07 22.74
N LEU A 177 -39.25 7.98 22.97
CA LEU A 177 -40.54 7.70 23.61
C LEU A 177 -41.68 8.12 22.69
N VAL A 178 -42.22 7.20 21.88
CA VAL A 178 -43.58 7.32 21.32
C VAL A 178 -44.26 5.95 21.32
N ARG A 179 -45.56 5.92 21.64
CA ARG A 179 -46.36 4.70 21.88
C ARG A 179 -46.93 4.04 20.62
N ALA A 180 -46.78 2.72 20.56
CA ALA A 180 -47.79 1.67 20.33
C ALA A 180 -48.99 1.89 19.38
N LEU A 181 -49.27 0.87 18.54
CA LEU A 181 -50.51 0.04 18.62
C LEU A 181 -50.41 -1.22 17.71
N PRO A 182 -50.94 -2.41 18.11
CA PRO A 182 -50.87 -3.65 17.32
C PRO A 182 -52.23 -4.16 16.79
N LYS A 183 -52.22 -4.88 15.65
CA LYS A 183 -53.28 -5.80 15.14
C LYS A 183 -52.59 -6.89 14.28
N SER A 184 -52.48 -8.16 14.68
CA SER A 184 -53.49 -9.25 14.63
C SER A 184 -53.98 -9.61 13.20
N SER A 185 -54.13 -10.85 12.74
CA SER A 185 -53.77 -12.20 13.24
C SER A 185 -54.08 -13.27 12.16
N LEU A 186 -53.40 -14.43 12.21
CA LEU A 186 -53.89 -15.78 11.82
C LEU A 186 -54.47 -16.06 10.40
N ARG A 187 -53.92 -17.11 9.75
CA ARG A 187 -54.64 -18.39 9.59
C ARG A 187 -53.77 -19.60 9.22
N GLN A 188 -54.16 -20.75 9.78
CA GLN A 188 -53.83 -22.13 9.37
C GLN A 188 -55.12 -22.73 8.73
N SER A 189 -55.24 -23.96 8.21
CA SER A 189 -54.46 -25.22 8.23
C SER A 189 -54.67 -25.94 6.86
N ALA A 190 -54.37 -27.23 6.56
CA ALA A 190 -53.93 -28.41 7.31
C ALA A 190 -53.17 -29.41 6.37
N ALA A 191 -53.17 -30.71 6.71
CA ALA A 191 -52.54 -31.82 5.99
C ALA A 191 -53.55 -32.82 5.35
N GLY A 192 -53.04 -33.73 4.51
CA GLY A 192 -53.63 -35.05 4.23
C GLY A 192 -53.58 -35.50 2.75
N SER A 193 -53.48 -36.77 2.33
CA SER A 193 -52.89 -38.04 2.83
C SER A 193 -53.35 -39.18 1.88
N LEU A 194 -52.41 -39.97 1.33
CA LEU A 194 -52.54 -41.37 0.83
C LEU A 194 -53.44 -41.79 -0.38
N ARG A 195 -52.78 -42.43 -1.39
CA ARG A 195 -53.06 -43.73 -2.11
C ARG A 195 -54.49 -44.01 -2.70
N SER A 196 -54.73 -44.87 -3.72
CA SER A 196 -53.99 -46.00 -4.32
C SER A 196 -54.49 -46.45 -5.73
N ASN A 197 -53.63 -47.19 -6.45
CA ASN A 197 -53.88 -48.42 -7.26
C ASN A 197 -54.64 -48.45 -8.61
N THR A 198 -54.01 -49.04 -9.64
CA THR A 198 -54.27 -50.41 -10.20
C THR A 198 -53.36 -50.72 -11.41
N ARG A 199 -52.48 -51.74 -11.35
CA ARG A 199 -52.58 -53.14 -11.90
C ARG A 199 -52.39 -53.33 -13.42
N ALA A 200 -51.34 -54.09 -13.79
CA ALA A 200 -51.36 -55.13 -14.83
C ALA A 200 -50.16 -56.11 -14.66
N GLY A 201 -50.37 -57.42 -14.89
CA GLY A 201 -49.31 -58.40 -15.21
C GLY A 201 -49.14 -58.54 -16.74
N ILE A 202 -48.42 -59.49 -17.34
CA ILE A 202 -47.94 -60.83 -16.93
C ILE A 202 -46.62 -61.14 -17.69
N GLN A 203 -45.78 -62.07 -17.21
CA GLN A 203 -44.56 -62.53 -17.90
C GLN A 203 -44.82 -63.66 -18.92
N ARG A 204 -44.11 -63.67 -20.06
CA ARG A 204 -42.95 -64.58 -20.33
C ARG A 204 -42.40 -64.42 -21.76
N ALA A 205 -41.23 -65.01 -22.01
CA ALA A 205 -40.36 -64.78 -23.16
C ALA A 205 -40.33 -65.93 -24.19
N ALA A 206 -39.88 -65.63 -25.41
CA ALA A 206 -39.01 -66.54 -26.19
C ALA A 206 -38.26 -65.81 -27.33
N TRP A 207 -36.93 -65.96 -27.33
CA TRP A 207 -36.04 -66.14 -28.48
C TRP A 207 -36.24 -65.28 -29.76
N GLN A 208 -35.25 -64.43 -30.08
CA GLN A 208 -34.63 -64.40 -31.41
C GLN A 208 -33.14 -64.05 -31.30
N SER A 209 -32.27 -64.80 -32.02
CA SER A 209 -30.87 -64.40 -32.18
C SER A 209 -30.75 -63.29 -33.21
N LYS A 210 -29.93 -62.27 -32.94
CA LYS A 210 -29.38 -61.41 -34.00
C LYS A 210 -27.87 -61.37 -33.88
N TRP A 211 -27.22 -61.80 -34.96
CA TRP A 211 -25.78 -61.70 -35.11
C TRP A 211 -25.44 -60.20 -35.20
N GLN A 212 -24.63 -59.68 -34.28
CA GLN A 212 -23.98 -58.38 -34.45
C GLN A 212 -22.56 -58.62 -34.94
N SER A 213 -22.30 -58.22 -36.18
CA SER A 213 -20.95 -58.19 -36.72
C SER A 213 -20.19 -57.03 -36.07
N SER A 214 -19.25 -57.37 -35.19
CA SER A 214 -18.33 -56.40 -34.58
C SER A 214 -17.25 -56.00 -35.59
N TYR A 215 -17.58 -55.05 -36.47
CA TYR A 215 -16.55 -54.31 -37.20
C TYR A 215 -15.84 -53.37 -36.22
N SER A 216 -14.51 -53.32 -36.25
CA SER A 216 -13.76 -52.28 -35.56
C SER A 216 -14.08 -50.94 -36.20
N ALA A 217 -14.86 -50.11 -35.51
CA ALA A 217 -15.11 -48.74 -35.94
C ALA A 217 -13.79 -47.96 -35.87
N PHE A 218 -13.15 -47.75 -37.02
CA PHE A 218 -12.08 -46.77 -37.14
C PHE A 218 -12.70 -45.39 -36.89
N SER A 219 -12.42 -44.84 -35.71
CA SER A 219 -12.88 -43.52 -35.32
C SER A 219 -12.12 -42.47 -36.13
N THR A 220 -12.60 -42.15 -37.33
CA THR A 220 -12.11 -41.03 -38.15
C THR A 220 -12.76 -39.70 -37.77
N SER A 221 -13.34 -39.61 -36.57
CA SER A 221 -13.60 -38.31 -35.95
C SER A 221 -12.26 -37.68 -35.62
N ALA A 222 -11.69 -36.95 -36.60
CA ALA A 222 -10.74 -35.90 -36.31
C ALA A 222 -11.33 -35.09 -35.16
N ILE A 223 -10.56 -34.93 -34.08
CA ILE A 223 -10.92 -34.04 -32.98
C ILE A 223 -11.15 -32.70 -33.64
N LYS A 224 -12.40 -32.26 -33.69
CA LYS A 224 -12.72 -30.90 -34.11
C LYS A 224 -12.21 -30.01 -32.99
N ARG A 225 -10.95 -29.58 -33.11
CA ARG A 225 -10.48 -28.37 -32.46
C ARG A 225 -11.49 -27.30 -32.90
N GLU A 226 -12.28 -26.82 -31.95
CA GLU A 226 -13.22 -25.75 -32.25
C GLU A 226 -12.39 -24.58 -32.79
N SER A 227 -12.92 -23.85 -33.77
CA SER A 227 -12.21 -22.68 -34.27
C SER A 227 -12.05 -21.71 -33.09
N ALA A 228 -10.81 -21.32 -32.80
CA ALA A 228 -10.48 -20.35 -31.75
C ALA A 228 -11.52 -19.23 -31.72
N GLY A 229 -12.00 -18.92 -30.52
CA GLY A 229 -12.99 -17.88 -30.29
C GLY A 229 -12.55 -16.57 -30.92
N GLN A 230 -13.51 -15.72 -31.28
CA GLN A 230 -13.24 -14.46 -31.98
C GLN A 230 -12.25 -13.57 -31.22
N PHE A 231 -12.20 -13.68 -29.89
CA PHE A 231 -11.32 -12.92 -29.01
C PHE A 231 -10.00 -13.65 -28.68
N ASP A 232 -9.91 -14.97 -28.87
CA ASP A 232 -8.72 -15.76 -28.52
C ASP A 232 -7.53 -15.36 -29.40
N GLN A 233 -7.78 -15.09 -30.69
CA GLN A 233 -6.78 -14.61 -31.65
C GLN A 233 -6.35 -13.16 -31.38
N GLU A 234 -7.26 -12.32 -30.87
CA GLU A 234 -6.96 -10.94 -30.50
C GLU A 234 -6.11 -10.90 -29.22
N LEU A 235 -6.49 -11.71 -28.22
CA LEU A 235 -5.78 -11.83 -26.95
C LEU A 235 -4.40 -12.48 -27.12
N SER A 236 -4.26 -13.55 -27.90
CA SER A 236 -2.94 -14.17 -28.14
C SER A 236 -2.01 -13.26 -28.95
N ALA A 237 -2.53 -12.49 -29.91
CA ALA A 237 -1.77 -11.45 -30.61
C ALA A 237 -1.32 -10.32 -29.67
N LYS A 238 -2.19 -9.90 -28.72
CA LYS A 238 -1.85 -8.88 -27.72
C LYS A 238 -0.80 -9.37 -26.73
N ILE A 239 -0.92 -10.59 -26.20
CA ILE A 239 0.08 -11.19 -25.31
C ILE A 239 1.42 -11.36 -26.03
N ALA A 240 1.41 -11.76 -27.30
CA ALA A 240 2.63 -11.83 -28.10
C ALA A 240 3.28 -10.45 -28.33
N GLN A 241 2.48 -9.37 -28.43
CA GLN A 241 2.99 -8.00 -28.45
C GLN A 241 3.63 -7.63 -27.11
N GLU A 242 2.94 -7.81 -25.98
CA GLU A 242 3.50 -7.48 -24.65
C GLU A 242 4.79 -8.27 -24.38
N HIS A 243 4.79 -9.58 -24.58
CA HIS A 243 5.99 -10.42 -24.41
C HIS A 243 7.15 -9.97 -25.33
N SER A 244 6.88 -9.38 -26.50
CA SER A 244 7.95 -8.82 -27.35
C SER A 244 8.48 -7.48 -26.84
N LEU A 245 7.62 -6.65 -26.23
CA LEU A 245 8.00 -5.39 -25.61
C LEU A 245 8.84 -5.64 -24.35
N GLU A 246 8.44 -6.58 -23.49
CA GLU A 246 9.16 -6.93 -22.25
C GLU A 246 10.57 -7.51 -22.47
N LEU A 247 10.81 -8.06 -23.66
CA LEU A 247 12.15 -8.50 -24.08
C LEU A 247 13.00 -7.37 -24.69
N GLU A 248 12.39 -6.27 -25.13
CA GLU A 248 13.07 -5.10 -25.71
C GLU A 248 13.28 -3.97 -24.67
N SER A 249 12.44 -3.92 -23.63
CA SER A 249 12.50 -2.95 -22.53
C SER A 249 13.44 -3.33 -21.38
N HIS A 250 14.03 -4.53 -21.41
CA HIS A 250 14.88 -5.05 -20.34
C HIS A 250 16.10 -4.16 -20.06
N ASP A 251 16.35 -3.87 -18.79
CA ASP A 251 17.46 -3.02 -18.34
C ASP A 251 18.67 -3.86 -17.93
N ASP A 252 19.59 -4.07 -18.88
CA ASP A 252 20.84 -4.80 -18.69
C ASP A 252 21.69 -4.26 -17.51
N SER A 253 21.50 -3.01 -17.07
CA SER A 253 22.34 -2.42 -16.01
C SER A 253 22.07 -2.99 -14.61
N LYS A 254 20.81 -3.36 -14.32
CA LYS A 254 20.44 -4.08 -13.09
C LYS A 254 20.97 -5.52 -13.07
N ASP A 255 21.05 -6.15 -14.24
CA ASP A 255 21.66 -7.47 -14.36
C ASP A 255 23.15 -7.43 -14.02
N GLU A 256 23.88 -6.35 -14.37
CA GLU A 256 25.29 -6.21 -14.02
C GLU A 256 25.51 -6.06 -12.51
N SER A 257 24.72 -5.22 -11.81
CA SER A 257 24.82 -5.03 -10.35
C SER A 257 24.54 -6.34 -9.59
N VAL A 258 23.44 -7.01 -9.92
CA VAL A 258 23.07 -8.33 -9.39
C VAL A 258 24.18 -9.36 -9.60
N ASN A 259 24.72 -9.43 -10.83
CA ASN A 259 25.78 -10.40 -11.13
C ASN A 259 27.13 -10.05 -10.49
N GLU A 260 27.40 -8.80 -10.14
CA GLU A 260 28.60 -8.42 -9.37
C GLU A 260 28.45 -8.79 -7.90
N TYR A 261 27.29 -8.52 -7.29
CA TYR A 261 27.00 -8.97 -5.94
C TYR A 261 27.05 -10.50 -5.84
N LEU A 262 26.39 -11.25 -6.72
CA LEU A 262 26.41 -12.73 -6.67
C LEU A 262 27.80 -13.36 -6.82
N LYS A 263 28.76 -12.67 -7.45
CA LYS A 263 30.16 -13.14 -7.56
C LYS A 263 31.01 -12.82 -6.34
N SER A 264 30.70 -11.71 -5.65
CA SER A 264 31.44 -11.25 -4.47
C SER A 264 30.83 -11.73 -3.15
N SER A 265 29.52 -11.99 -3.14
CA SER A 265 28.78 -12.37 -1.95
C SER A 265 29.09 -13.82 -1.53
N PRO A 266 28.93 -14.12 -0.23
CA PRO A 266 29.05 -15.46 0.32
C PRO A 266 27.74 -16.26 0.28
N PHE A 267 26.68 -15.77 -0.38
CA PHE A 267 25.38 -16.44 -0.46
C PHE A 267 25.22 -17.20 -1.79
N THR A 268 24.62 -18.39 -1.69
CA THR A 268 24.11 -19.15 -2.84
C THR A 268 22.59 -19.03 -2.91
N VAL A 269 22.09 -18.44 -4.00
CA VAL A 269 20.65 -18.29 -4.23
C VAL A 269 20.08 -19.55 -4.87
N THR A 270 18.95 -20.01 -4.34
CA THR A 270 18.15 -21.10 -4.90
C THR A 270 16.73 -20.62 -5.16
N GLU A 271 16.23 -20.91 -6.36
CA GLU A 271 14.89 -20.54 -6.82
C GLU A 271 14.18 -21.74 -7.42
N LYS A 272 12.85 -21.67 -7.42
CA LYS A 272 11.95 -22.60 -8.11
C LYS A 272 11.23 -21.80 -9.21
N PRO A 273 11.40 -22.11 -10.51
CA PRO A 273 10.65 -21.43 -11.58
C PRO A 273 9.14 -21.59 -11.40
N GLY A 274 8.38 -20.52 -11.60
CA GLY A 274 6.94 -20.48 -11.30
C GLY A 274 6.61 -20.44 -9.79
N SER A 275 7.59 -20.12 -8.94
CA SER A 275 7.39 -19.83 -7.52
C SER A 275 7.84 -18.41 -7.20
N HIS A 276 7.11 -17.77 -6.29
CA HIS A 276 7.42 -16.45 -5.75
C HIS A 276 8.55 -16.47 -4.71
N GLU A 277 8.92 -17.65 -4.21
CA GLU A 277 9.91 -17.89 -3.17
C GLU A 277 11.36 -17.72 -3.69
N ILE A 278 12.15 -16.92 -2.96
CA ILE A 278 13.60 -16.81 -3.12
C ILE A 278 14.27 -17.24 -1.82
N VAL A 279 15.25 -18.14 -1.92
CA VAL A 279 16.01 -18.60 -0.76
C VAL A 279 17.51 -18.35 -0.99
N LEU A 280 18.12 -17.54 -0.14
CA LEU A 280 19.57 -17.36 -0.09
C LEU A 280 20.13 -18.23 1.03
N THR A 281 21.17 -19.01 0.74
CA THR A 281 21.80 -19.93 1.71
C THR A 281 23.27 -19.61 1.87
N ARG A 282 23.80 -19.75 3.10
CA ARG A 282 25.21 -19.53 3.44
C ARG A 282 25.64 -20.40 4.61
N GLU A 283 26.86 -20.93 4.53
CA GLU A 283 27.57 -21.49 5.68
C GLU A 283 28.44 -20.42 6.36
N PHE A 284 28.38 -20.33 7.69
CA PHE A 284 29.22 -19.45 8.51
C PHE A 284 29.81 -20.20 9.71
N GLY A 285 31.04 -20.68 9.54
CA GLY A 285 31.72 -21.50 10.56
C GLY A 285 31.04 -22.85 10.75
N ASN A 286 30.23 -22.98 11.79
CA ASN A 286 29.40 -24.16 12.06
C ASN A 286 27.89 -23.85 12.00
N GLU A 287 27.51 -22.65 11.55
CA GLU A 287 26.12 -22.17 11.50
C GLU A 287 25.63 -22.13 10.05
N HIS A 288 24.43 -22.67 9.82
CA HIS A 288 23.75 -22.60 8.52
C HIS A 288 22.77 -21.43 8.53
N ILE A 289 22.93 -20.51 7.58
CA ILE A 289 22.12 -19.30 7.42
C ILE A 289 21.26 -19.47 6.18
N LYS A 290 19.96 -19.23 6.33
CA LYS A 290 18.93 -19.25 5.29
C LYS A 290 18.17 -17.93 5.37
N VAL A 291 18.13 -17.17 4.28
CA VAL A 291 17.33 -15.94 4.16
C VAL A 291 16.23 -16.22 3.14
N GLU A 292 14.99 -16.02 3.54
CA GLU A 292 13.81 -16.29 2.72
C GLU A 292 13.03 -15.01 2.49
N LEU A 293 12.54 -14.83 1.27
CA LEU A 293 11.65 -13.75 0.88
C LEU A 293 10.70 -14.20 -0.24
N SER A 294 9.61 -13.48 -0.41
CA SER A 294 8.57 -13.76 -1.41
C SER A 294 8.31 -12.53 -2.27
N ILE A 295 8.32 -12.70 -3.59
CA ILE A 295 7.93 -11.61 -4.52
C ILE A 295 6.41 -11.34 -4.48
N SER A 296 5.61 -12.27 -3.94
CA SER A 296 4.17 -12.04 -3.73
C SER A 296 3.89 -10.90 -2.76
N ASP A 297 4.76 -10.68 -1.78
CA ASP A 297 4.53 -9.66 -0.75
C ASP A 297 4.49 -8.25 -1.39
N ILE A 298 5.26 -8.04 -2.46
CA ILE A 298 5.32 -6.78 -3.22
C ILE A 298 4.10 -6.62 -4.10
N ASN A 299 3.70 -7.69 -4.80
CA ASN A 299 2.48 -7.68 -5.62
C ASN A 299 1.20 -7.52 -4.79
N ASN A 300 1.21 -7.91 -3.52
CA ASN A 300 0.07 -7.75 -2.62
C ASN A 300 0.06 -6.38 -1.90
N MET A 301 1.13 -5.57 -2.03
CA MET A 301 1.18 -4.18 -1.54
C MET A 301 0.52 -3.17 -2.48
N SER A 302 0.24 -3.53 -3.74
CA SER A 302 -0.18 -2.58 -4.78
C SER A 302 -1.65 -2.15 -4.74
N GLU A 303 -2.41 -2.48 -3.69
CA GLU A 303 -3.75 -1.93 -3.41
C GLU A 303 -3.88 -1.59 -1.90
N GLU A 304 -3.72 -2.54 -0.98
CA GLU A 304 -4.09 -2.33 0.44
C GLU A 304 -3.13 -1.48 1.31
N GLU A 305 -1.85 -1.35 0.93
CA GLU A 305 -0.91 -0.40 1.58
C GLU A 305 -0.74 0.90 0.78
N PHE A 306 -1.00 0.89 -0.53
CA PHE A 306 -1.10 2.13 -1.32
C PHE A 306 -2.35 2.94 -0.91
N ASP A 307 -3.49 2.29 -0.66
CA ASP A 307 -4.69 2.93 -0.10
C ASP A 307 -4.42 3.57 1.28
N GLN A 308 -3.61 2.94 2.14
CA GLN A 308 -3.32 3.49 3.47
C GLN A 308 -2.37 4.71 3.49
N SER A 309 -1.78 5.10 2.35
CA SER A 309 -1.06 6.37 2.21
C SER A 309 -1.61 7.34 1.15
N ASP A 310 -2.42 6.87 0.20
CA ASP A 310 -2.97 7.69 -0.90
C ASP A 310 -4.53 7.70 -1.01
N GLU A 311 -5.30 6.96 -0.19
CA GLU A 311 -6.73 7.25 0.02
C GLU A 311 -6.93 8.49 0.91
N ASP A 312 -6.71 9.67 0.32
CA ASP A 312 -7.60 10.83 0.55
C ASP A 312 -7.46 11.86 -0.60
N ASP A 313 -8.45 11.86 -1.50
CA ASP A 313 -8.76 12.90 -2.50
C ASP A 313 -7.68 13.26 -3.56
N ALA A 314 -7.43 12.33 -4.51
CA ALA A 314 -6.63 12.58 -5.72
C ALA A 314 -7.32 12.30 -7.09
N PHE A 315 -8.51 11.64 -7.13
CA PHE A 315 -9.26 11.41 -8.38
C PHE A 315 -10.78 11.56 -8.20
N ASP A 316 -11.29 12.77 -8.48
CA ASP A 316 -12.55 13.06 -9.19
C ASP A 316 -12.95 14.53 -8.92
N ASP A 317 -12.32 15.45 -9.66
CA ASP A 317 -12.80 16.81 -9.93
C ASP A 317 -11.98 17.38 -11.10
N GLU A 318 -12.30 16.97 -12.33
CA GLU A 318 -12.01 17.79 -13.51
C GLU A 318 -13.11 18.86 -13.64
N PRO A 319 -12.86 20.15 -13.35
CA PRO A 319 -13.74 21.22 -13.81
C PRO A 319 -13.61 21.37 -15.33
N GLU A 320 -14.66 20.98 -16.04
CA GLU A 320 -14.86 21.25 -17.47
C GLU A 320 -14.89 22.77 -17.72
N TYR A 321 -13.73 23.37 -18.02
CA TYR A 321 -13.64 24.80 -18.33
C TYR A 321 -14.13 25.10 -19.76
N GLU A 322 -15.39 25.56 -19.86
CA GLU A 322 -15.94 26.12 -21.10
C GLU A 322 -15.03 27.22 -21.68
N GLN A 323 -14.70 27.06 -22.97
CA GLN A 323 -13.66 27.84 -23.63
C GLN A 323 -14.20 29.18 -24.20
N GLU A 324 -14.49 30.16 -23.34
CA GLU A 324 -14.88 31.51 -23.76
C GLU A 324 -13.69 32.31 -24.37
N LYS A 325 -13.56 32.25 -25.70
CA LYS A 325 -12.63 33.10 -26.47
C LYS A 325 -13.05 34.58 -26.46
N ARG A 326 -12.31 35.47 -25.77
CA ARG A 326 -12.31 36.92 -26.09
C ARG A 326 -10.91 37.58 -26.08
N THR A 327 -10.29 37.50 -27.26
CA THR A 327 -9.44 38.53 -27.92
C THR A 327 -8.60 39.52 -27.10
N ILE A 328 -7.29 39.40 -27.30
CA ILE A 328 -6.27 40.47 -27.19
C ILE A 328 -6.73 41.77 -27.86
N ASN A 329 -6.64 42.92 -27.16
CA ASN A 329 -5.91 44.13 -27.61
C ASN A 329 -6.02 45.29 -26.59
N GLN A 330 -4.91 45.65 -25.91
CA GLN A 330 -4.52 47.05 -25.69
C GLN A 330 -3.11 47.19 -25.10
N SER A 331 -2.48 48.33 -25.37
CA SER A 331 -1.05 48.59 -25.12
C SER A 331 -0.81 49.80 -24.22
N LYS A 332 0.16 49.65 -23.30
CA LYS A 332 1.03 50.65 -22.64
C LYS A 332 1.81 49.89 -21.56
N GLY A 333 3.09 50.10 -21.30
CA GLY A 333 3.91 51.27 -21.61
C GLY A 333 4.42 51.87 -20.29
N GLY A 334 5.30 51.15 -19.60
CA GLY A 334 5.82 51.49 -18.28
C GLY A 334 7.23 50.96 -18.08
N LYS A 335 8.08 51.75 -17.40
CA LYS A 335 9.52 51.54 -17.22
C LYS A 335 9.77 50.99 -15.81
N ILE A 336 10.62 49.99 -15.66
CA ILE A 336 11.05 49.45 -14.36
C ILE A 336 12.58 49.53 -14.29
N ASP A 337 13.09 50.06 -13.18
CA ASP A 337 14.52 50.27 -12.97
C ASP A 337 15.30 48.96 -12.76
N VAL A 338 16.58 49.01 -13.13
CA VAL A 338 17.57 47.96 -12.83
C VAL A 338 18.50 48.51 -11.76
N MET A 339 18.58 47.84 -10.61
CA MET A 339 19.65 48.08 -9.63
C MET A 339 20.83 47.11 -9.89
N PRO A 340 22.09 47.56 -9.76
CA PRO A 340 23.26 46.75 -10.15
C PRO A 340 24.00 46.14 -8.94
N GLU A 341 24.81 45.13 -9.28
CA GLU A 341 25.89 44.48 -8.48
C GLU A 341 25.41 43.67 -7.27
N ASP A 342 25.48 42.34 -7.32
CA ASP A 342 26.66 41.44 -7.39
C ASP A 342 27.29 41.22 -6.02
N SER A 343 27.10 40.00 -5.53
CA SER A 343 27.64 39.44 -4.30
C SER A 343 27.64 37.94 -4.51
N ILE A 344 28.78 37.44 -5.00
CA ILE A 344 29.07 36.03 -5.24
C ILE A 344 28.60 35.20 -4.04
N ALA A 345 27.65 34.31 -4.30
CA ALA A 345 27.10 33.47 -3.26
C ALA A 345 28.11 32.36 -2.92
N PRO A 346 28.06 31.77 -1.71
CA PRO A 346 28.91 30.62 -1.34
C PRO A 346 28.82 29.39 -2.26
N ALA A 347 27.93 29.40 -3.26
CA ALA A 347 27.75 28.36 -4.27
C ALA A 347 28.66 28.47 -5.49
N ASP A 348 29.40 29.59 -5.68
CA ASP A 348 30.41 29.71 -6.76
C ASP A 348 31.80 29.20 -6.32
N ARG A 349 31.86 28.47 -5.19
CA ARG A 349 33.06 27.73 -4.77
C ARG A 349 33.13 26.43 -5.55
N GLU A 350 33.86 26.42 -6.67
CA GLU A 350 34.11 25.18 -7.43
C GLU A 350 34.78 24.13 -6.52
N GLY A 351 34.16 22.96 -6.44
CA GLY A 351 34.57 21.84 -5.60
C GLY A 351 33.57 20.69 -5.71
N ASP A 352 33.90 19.72 -6.56
CA ASP A 352 33.42 18.32 -6.64
C ASP A 352 31.96 18.03 -6.26
N LEU A 353 31.09 17.97 -7.27
CA LEU A 353 29.82 17.22 -7.25
C LEU A 353 29.53 16.59 -8.62
N ASP A 354 30.48 15.80 -9.14
CA ASP A 354 30.17 14.72 -10.09
C ASP A 354 29.69 13.50 -9.29
N GLY A 355 28.61 12.84 -9.73
CA GLY A 355 28.15 11.56 -9.15
C GLY A 355 26.86 11.57 -8.31
N MET A 356 25.88 12.43 -8.60
CA MET A 356 24.51 12.27 -8.07
C MET A 356 23.69 11.35 -8.99
N ASP A 357 23.53 10.09 -8.56
CA ASP A 357 22.55 9.16 -9.11
C ASP A 357 21.11 9.67 -8.87
N TYR A 358 20.19 9.34 -9.77
CA TYR A 358 18.81 9.85 -9.84
C TYR A 358 17.76 8.73 -9.85
N SER A 359 18.09 7.55 -9.31
CA SER A 359 17.29 6.33 -9.45
C SER A 359 16.39 5.97 -8.26
N SER A 360 16.62 6.51 -7.05
CA SER A 360 15.74 6.25 -5.90
C SER A 360 14.38 6.96 -6.02
N GLY A 361 13.38 6.23 -6.50
CA GLY A 361 12.03 6.30 -5.90
C GLY A 361 12.05 5.74 -4.47
N PRO A 362 10.94 5.83 -3.71
CA PRO A 362 10.84 5.12 -2.43
C PRO A 362 11.00 3.61 -2.68
N SER A 363 11.90 2.96 -1.95
CA SER A 363 12.01 1.50 -2.01
C SER A 363 10.75 0.88 -1.40
N TYR A 364 10.15 -0.10 -2.06
CA TYR A 364 9.14 -0.92 -1.41
C TYR A 364 9.78 -1.71 -0.24
N PRO A 365 9.09 -1.88 0.89
CA PRO A 365 9.59 -2.67 2.02
C PRO A 365 9.61 -4.16 1.68
N ILE A 366 10.79 -4.78 1.70
CA ILE A 366 10.92 -6.24 1.46
C ILE A 366 10.97 -6.94 2.81
N ARG A 367 9.97 -7.77 3.10
CA ARG A 367 10.00 -8.65 4.28
C ARG A 367 10.96 -9.81 4.03
N ILE A 368 11.90 -9.99 4.95
CA ILE A 368 12.88 -11.09 4.92
C ILE A 368 12.81 -11.90 6.21
N LEU A 369 13.00 -13.21 6.08
CA LEU A 369 13.01 -14.16 7.18
C LEU A 369 14.38 -14.82 7.27
N VAL A 370 15.17 -14.42 8.26
CA VAL A 370 16.55 -14.87 8.45
C VAL A 370 16.58 -15.99 9.48
N THR A 371 16.77 -17.22 9.04
CA THR A 371 16.93 -18.41 9.88
C THR A 371 18.42 -18.72 10.06
N ILE A 372 18.88 -18.81 11.31
CA ILE A 372 20.26 -19.19 11.66
C ILE A 372 20.22 -20.46 12.52
N THR A 373 20.67 -21.58 11.94
CA THR A 373 20.73 -22.89 12.60
C THR A 373 22.13 -23.17 13.14
N LYS A 374 22.21 -23.54 14.42
CA LYS A 374 23.44 -23.83 15.15
C LYS A 374 23.66 -25.34 15.34
N PRO A 375 24.92 -25.80 15.54
CA PRO A 375 25.20 -27.22 15.76
C PRO A 375 24.53 -27.69 17.05
N GLY A 376 23.73 -28.75 16.96
CA GLY A 376 22.81 -29.17 18.03
C GLY A 376 21.33 -28.88 17.75
N ASN A 377 20.97 -28.62 16.49
CA ASN A 377 19.61 -28.41 15.99
C ASN A 377 18.86 -27.21 16.57
N LYS A 378 19.49 -26.29 17.30
CA LYS A 378 18.80 -25.05 17.72
C LYS A 378 18.82 -24.04 16.58
N ALA A 379 17.71 -23.36 16.35
CA ALA A 379 17.61 -22.30 15.36
C ALA A 379 17.07 -21.01 16.00
N ILE A 380 17.50 -19.87 15.48
CA ILE A 380 16.81 -18.60 15.67
C ILE A 380 16.25 -18.17 14.32
N GLN A 381 15.09 -17.52 14.35
CA GLN A 381 14.48 -16.90 13.18
C GLN A 381 14.25 -15.43 13.50
N VAL A 382 14.65 -14.57 12.57
CA VAL A 382 14.56 -13.12 12.70
C VAL A 382 13.73 -12.63 11.53
N ALA A 383 12.57 -12.02 11.80
CA ALA A 383 11.85 -11.28 10.78
C ALA A 383 12.38 -9.85 10.74
N ALA A 384 12.71 -9.38 9.55
CA ALA A 384 13.19 -8.04 9.30
C ALA A 384 12.58 -7.48 8.02
N VAL A 385 12.60 -6.16 7.90
CA VAL A 385 12.11 -5.42 6.73
C VAL A 385 13.27 -4.64 6.14
N VAL A 386 13.46 -4.77 4.83
CA VAL A 386 14.47 -4.03 4.07
C VAL A 386 13.82 -2.81 3.45
N VAL A 387 14.29 -1.61 3.81
CA VAL A 387 13.81 -0.33 3.28
C VAL A 387 14.99 0.61 3.05
N ASP A 388 15.05 1.27 1.90
CA ASP A 388 16.05 2.30 1.57
C ASP A 388 17.52 1.90 1.85
N GLY A 389 17.87 0.62 1.63
CA GLY A 389 19.21 0.08 1.87
C GLY A 389 19.55 -0.21 3.34
N THR A 390 18.56 -0.17 4.24
CA THR A 390 18.67 -0.55 5.66
C THR A 390 17.84 -1.79 5.98
N ILE A 391 18.19 -2.50 7.06
CA ILE A 391 17.49 -3.71 7.54
C ILE A 391 16.95 -3.44 8.94
N ASP A 392 15.63 -3.23 9.05
CA ASP A 392 14.90 -2.99 10.29
C ASP A 392 14.44 -4.32 10.89
N ILE A 393 14.91 -4.67 12.09
CA ILE A 393 14.54 -5.93 12.76
C ILE A 393 13.18 -5.78 13.49
N GLU A 394 12.19 -6.61 13.18
CA GLU A 394 10.86 -6.57 13.81
C GLU A 394 10.78 -7.44 15.08
N ASN A 395 11.08 -8.73 14.94
CA ASN A 395 10.99 -9.73 16.02
C ASN A 395 12.11 -10.79 15.94
N LEU A 396 12.23 -11.64 16.97
CA LEU A 396 13.18 -12.74 17.01
C LEU A 396 12.59 -13.93 17.78
N THR A 397 12.35 -15.03 17.05
CA THR A 397 11.82 -16.28 17.58
C THR A 397 12.95 -17.30 17.77
N ILE A 398 12.90 -18.06 18.86
CA ILE A 398 13.90 -19.10 19.18
C ILE A 398 13.25 -20.48 19.11
N TYR A 399 13.82 -21.36 18.29
CA TYR A 399 13.37 -22.74 18.11
C TYR A 399 14.36 -23.74 18.72
N GLU A 400 13.87 -24.62 19.59
CA GLU A 400 14.70 -25.68 20.19
C GLU A 400 15.13 -26.76 19.18
N LYS A 401 14.39 -26.93 18.08
CA LYS A 401 14.71 -27.84 16.98
C LYS A 401 14.49 -27.11 15.65
N ALA A 402 15.48 -27.15 14.76
CA ALA A 402 15.44 -26.54 13.43
C ALA A 402 14.29 -27.08 12.56
N SER A 403 13.90 -28.34 12.77
CA SER A 403 12.75 -28.95 12.09
C SER A 403 11.40 -28.27 12.35
N LEU A 404 11.27 -27.43 13.39
CA LEU A 404 10.05 -26.63 13.60
C LEU A 404 9.97 -25.40 12.69
N VAL A 405 11.09 -24.96 12.11
CA VAL A 405 11.14 -23.73 11.29
C VAL A 405 10.40 -23.95 9.96
N ASP A 406 10.75 -25.02 9.24
CA ASP A 406 10.17 -25.38 7.94
C ASP A 406 8.90 -26.27 8.08
N ALA A 407 8.22 -26.24 9.23
CA ALA A 407 7.14 -27.18 9.53
C ALA A 407 5.80 -26.76 8.92
N GLU A 408 5.46 -27.26 7.73
CA GLU A 408 4.14 -27.05 7.11
C GLU A 408 3.09 -28.10 7.54
N GLY A 409 1.85 -27.66 7.77
CA GLY A 409 0.62 -28.49 7.87
C GLY A 409 0.52 -29.52 9.01
N ASN A 410 1.64 -29.81 9.68
CA ASN A 410 1.81 -30.92 10.62
C ASN A 410 1.56 -30.52 12.07
N LYS A 411 1.71 -31.47 13.01
CA LYS A 411 1.68 -31.17 14.45
C LYS A 411 2.77 -30.18 14.87
N GLU A 412 3.94 -30.29 14.24
CA GLU A 412 5.11 -29.43 14.48
C GLU A 412 4.85 -27.98 14.05
N ALA A 413 4.05 -27.76 13.00
CA ALA A 413 3.57 -26.43 12.60
C ALA A 413 2.76 -25.73 13.70
N ARG A 414 1.92 -26.49 14.41
CA ARG A 414 1.12 -25.98 15.52
C ARG A 414 1.95 -25.77 16.78
N GLU A 415 3.01 -26.56 16.97
CA GLU A 415 4.01 -26.34 18.03
C GLU A 415 4.77 -25.03 17.74
N ALA A 416 5.20 -24.82 16.49
CA ALA A 416 5.84 -23.59 16.01
C ALA A 416 4.97 -22.34 16.26
N GLN A 417 3.69 -22.38 15.87
CA GLN A 417 2.72 -21.29 16.10
C GLN A 417 2.35 -21.07 17.58
N SER A 418 2.73 -21.98 18.48
CA SER A 418 2.49 -21.85 19.93
C SER A 418 3.72 -21.36 20.70
N LEU A 419 4.87 -21.24 20.05
CA LEU A 419 6.09 -20.69 20.64
C LEU A 419 5.97 -19.17 20.80
N TYR A 420 6.76 -18.62 21.71
CA TYR A 420 6.82 -17.20 21.96
C TYR A 420 7.75 -16.52 20.94
N GLU A 421 7.19 -15.62 20.13
CA GLU A 421 7.86 -14.88 19.04
C GLU A 421 8.80 -13.75 19.52
N GLY A 422 8.97 -13.62 20.84
CA GLY A 422 9.73 -12.54 21.47
C GLY A 422 8.89 -11.26 21.67
N PRO A 423 9.46 -10.26 22.36
CA PRO A 423 8.93 -8.89 22.34
C PRO A 423 9.34 -8.19 21.01
N PRO A 424 8.62 -7.14 20.59
CA PRO A 424 9.10 -6.28 19.50
C PRO A 424 10.50 -5.75 19.79
N ILE A 425 11.43 -5.88 18.85
CA ILE A 425 12.87 -5.57 19.07
C ILE A 425 13.08 -4.12 19.52
N ARG A 426 12.27 -3.18 19.01
CA ARG A 426 12.26 -1.75 19.39
C ARG A 426 12.07 -1.51 20.90
N ASN A 427 11.53 -2.47 21.66
CA ASN A 427 11.35 -2.39 23.11
C ASN A 427 12.52 -2.98 23.93
N LEU A 428 13.51 -3.59 23.27
CA LEU A 428 14.72 -4.09 23.94
C LEU A 428 15.69 -2.95 24.28
N ASP A 429 16.67 -3.25 25.12
CA ASP A 429 17.74 -2.31 25.43
C ASP A 429 18.54 -1.91 24.15
N PRO A 430 18.85 -0.62 23.93
CA PRO A 430 19.55 -0.17 22.72
C PRO A 430 20.95 -0.78 22.51
N GLU A 431 21.68 -1.10 23.58
CA GLU A 431 22.99 -1.76 23.47
C GLU A 431 22.81 -3.21 22.98
N LEU A 432 21.75 -3.89 23.42
CA LEU A 432 21.37 -5.22 22.94
C LEU A 432 20.92 -5.19 21.46
N GLN A 433 20.16 -4.18 21.03
CA GLN A 433 19.76 -4.00 19.63
C GLN A 433 20.99 -3.87 18.72
N MET A 434 21.90 -2.93 19.03
CA MET A 434 23.18 -2.75 18.33
C MET A 434 24.04 -4.03 18.29
N HIS A 435 24.04 -4.83 19.36
CA HIS A 435 24.76 -6.10 19.37
C HIS A 435 24.10 -7.20 18.51
N LEU A 436 22.77 -7.19 18.40
CA LEU A 436 22.04 -8.09 17.51
C LEU A 436 22.27 -7.73 16.03
N GLU A 437 22.23 -6.46 15.69
CA GLU A 437 22.56 -5.95 14.34
C GLU A 437 23.95 -6.41 13.91
N ARG A 438 25.00 -6.13 14.71
CA ARG A 438 26.38 -6.56 14.42
C ARG A 438 26.51 -8.08 14.28
N TYR A 439 25.78 -8.85 15.09
CA TYR A 439 25.75 -10.31 15.00
C TYR A 439 25.17 -10.78 13.65
N LEU A 440 24.21 -10.06 13.08
CA LEU A 440 23.65 -10.33 11.76
C LEU A 440 24.57 -9.83 10.62
N GLU A 441 25.20 -8.67 10.78
CA GLU A 441 26.18 -8.12 9.83
C GLU A 441 27.37 -9.06 9.60
N GLU A 442 27.95 -9.63 10.67
CA GLU A 442 29.05 -10.63 10.57
C GLU A 442 28.65 -11.86 9.72
N ARG A 443 27.35 -12.16 9.67
CA ARG A 443 26.76 -13.29 8.94
C ARG A 443 26.36 -12.92 7.51
N GLY A 444 26.56 -11.67 7.11
CA GLY A 444 26.25 -11.15 5.77
C GLY A 444 24.86 -10.55 5.62
N ILE A 445 24.11 -10.40 6.71
CA ILE A 445 22.86 -9.64 6.72
C ILE A 445 23.24 -8.20 7.01
N ASN A 446 23.65 -7.48 5.96
CA ASN A 446 24.25 -6.15 6.02
C ASN A 446 23.62 -5.18 5.00
N ALA A 447 24.07 -3.93 4.98
CA ALA A 447 23.59 -2.93 4.02
C ALA A 447 23.84 -3.31 2.54
N GLU A 448 24.85 -4.13 2.23
CA GLU A 448 25.10 -4.60 0.86
C GLU A 448 23.99 -5.57 0.41
N LEU A 449 23.57 -6.50 1.28
CA LEU A 449 22.40 -7.34 1.05
C LEU A 449 21.12 -6.49 0.91
N ALA A 450 20.96 -5.46 1.73
CA ALA A 450 19.82 -4.57 1.70
C ALA A 450 19.66 -3.80 0.37
N VAL A 451 20.79 -3.38 -0.23
CA VAL A 451 20.81 -2.73 -1.55
C VAL A 451 20.63 -3.75 -2.69
N PHE A 452 21.14 -4.97 -2.54
CA PHE A 452 21.02 -6.03 -3.54
C PHE A 452 19.59 -6.57 -3.70
N LEU A 453 18.84 -6.72 -2.60
CA LEU A 453 17.55 -7.43 -2.63
C LEU A 453 16.49 -6.80 -3.55
N PRO A 454 16.27 -5.46 -3.60
CA PRO A 454 15.32 -4.86 -4.54
C PRO A 454 15.66 -5.13 -6.01
N ASP A 455 16.93 -4.90 -6.42
CA ASP A 455 17.38 -5.20 -7.79
C ASP A 455 17.17 -6.69 -8.15
N TYR A 456 17.43 -7.59 -7.19
CA TYR A 456 17.27 -9.02 -7.38
C TYR A 456 15.80 -9.45 -7.53
N VAL A 457 14.91 -8.84 -6.74
CA VAL A 457 13.47 -9.16 -6.80
C VAL A 457 12.85 -8.63 -8.09
N ASP A 458 13.16 -7.39 -8.48
CA ASP A 458 12.77 -6.84 -9.79
C ASP A 458 13.20 -7.79 -10.93
N GLN A 459 14.44 -8.29 -10.87
CA GLN A 459 14.97 -9.23 -11.86
C GLN A 459 14.23 -10.58 -11.88
N LYS A 460 13.81 -11.10 -10.72
CA LYS A 460 13.02 -12.34 -10.65
C LYS A 460 11.61 -12.13 -11.16
N GLU A 461 10.93 -11.07 -10.74
CA GLU A 461 9.55 -10.79 -11.14
C GLU A 461 9.46 -10.62 -12.67
N GLN A 462 10.41 -9.91 -13.30
CA GLN A 462 10.45 -9.81 -14.76
C GLN A 462 10.61 -11.19 -15.46
N LYS A 463 11.45 -12.09 -14.92
CA LYS A 463 11.62 -13.45 -15.47
C LYS A 463 10.35 -14.29 -15.32
N GLU A 464 9.69 -14.22 -14.17
CA GLU A 464 8.45 -14.96 -13.92
C GLU A 464 7.28 -14.38 -14.73
N TYR A 465 7.20 -13.05 -14.91
CA TYR A 465 6.19 -12.39 -15.75
C TYR A 465 6.32 -12.75 -17.23
N VAL A 466 7.53 -12.72 -17.80
CA VAL A 466 7.78 -13.17 -19.19
C VAL A 466 7.44 -14.65 -19.37
N SER A 467 7.82 -15.50 -18.40
CA SER A 467 7.44 -16.92 -18.37
C SER A 467 5.92 -17.11 -18.29
N TRP A 468 5.23 -16.29 -17.49
CA TRP A 468 3.77 -16.30 -17.35
C TRP A 468 3.07 -15.90 -18.64
N LEU A 469 3.52 -14.84 -19.33
CA LEU A 469 2.99 -14.42 -20.63
C LEU A 469 3.12 -15.54 -21.69
N ASP A 470 4.26 -16.22 -21.76
CA ASP A 470 4.47 -17.34 -22.68
C ASP A 470 3.56 -18.53 -22.35
N ASN A 471 3.38 -18.85 -21.06
CA ASN A 471 2.49 -19.93 -20.62
C ASN A 471 1.01 -19.59 -20.83
N LEU A 472 0.58 -18.35 -20.57
CA LEU A 472 -0.77 -17.87 -20.85
C LEU A 472 -1.08 -17.90 -22.35
N ARG A 473 -0.12 -17.47 -23.19
CA ARG A 473 -0.25 -17.57 -24.65
C ARG A 473 -0.41 -19.03 -25.09
N LYS A 474 0.45 -19.95 -24.63
CA LYS A 474 0.33 -21.38 -24.96
C LYS A 474 -1.01 -21.97 -24.54
N PHE A 475 -1.61 -21.48 -23.45
CA PHE A 475 -2.93 -21.91 -23.00
C PHE A 475 -4.05 -21.42 -23.93
N ILE A 476 -3.98 -20.19 -24.44
CA ILE A 476 -4.96 -19.62 -25.37
C ILE A 476 -4.80 -20.19 -26.79
N ASP A 477 -3.57 -20.51 -27.21
CA ASP A 477 -3.26 -21.09 -28.52
C ASP A 477 -3.57 -22.62 -28.61
N ALA A 478 -4.07 -23.26 -27.53
CA ALA A 478 -4.27 -24.72 -27.37
C ALA A 478 -5.64 -25.26 -27.84
#